data_AF-A0A067A1L3-F1
#
_entry.id   AF-A0A067A1L3-F1
#
_cell.length_a   1.000
_cell.length_b   1.000
_cell.length_c   1.000
_cell.angle_alpha   90.00
_cell.angle_beta   90.00
_cell.angle_gamma   90.00
#
_symmetry.space_group_name_H-M   'P 1'
#
loop_
_entity.id
_entity.type
_entity.pdbx_description
1 polymer ?
#
loop_
_entity_poly.entity_id
_entity_poly.type
_entity_poly.pdbx_seq_one_letter_code
_entity_poly.pdbx_strand_id
1 'polypeptide(L)'
;LILQKAVFLAQLLGVDLGYRYNWYVRGPYSPDLASDYYRFTDLGDYENVDFAENVKERIAHVRELLEYQKEEHKGDWLEALASIAFLVTKSNKTIGQAKAVVAEVKDHISEEIRDKAAEVLQEQGLI
;
A
#
# COMPACT_ATOMS: atom_id res chain seq x y z
N LEU A 1 -4.49 9.81 2.20
CA LEU A 1 -4.80 8.36 2.28
C LEU A 1 -4.02 7.53 1.28
N ILE A 2 -3.93 7.94 0.01
CA ILE A 2 -3.13 7.26 -1.03
C ILE A 2 -1.65 7.18 -0.64
N LEU A 3 -1.05 8.28 -0.17
CA LEU A 3 0.36 8.32 0.25
C LEU A 3 0.73 7.22 1.27
N GLN A 4 -0.07 7.08 2.33
CA GLN A 4 0.17 6.09 3.39
C GLN A 4 0.24 4.66 2.84
N LYS A 5 -0.69 4.33 1.94
CA LYS A 5 -0.79 3.01 1.29
C LYS A 5 0.32 2.79 0.28
N ALA A 6 0.62 3.79 -0.55
CA ALA A 6 1.68 3.72 -1.56
C ALA A 6 3.06 3.52 -0.94
N VAL A 7 3.40 4.32 0.09
CA VAL A 7 4.68 4.20 0.80
C VAL A 7 4.77 2.85 1.53
N PHE A 8 3.68 2.37 2.12
CA PHE A 8 3.65 1.04 2.74
C PHE A 8 3.98 -0.08 1.73
N LEU A 9 3.31 -0.07 0.57
CA LEU A 9 3.54 -1.05 -0.49
C LEU A 9 4.97 -0.96 -1.05
N ALA A 10 5.52 0.25 -1.19
CA ALA A 10 6.91 0.44 -1.59
C ALA A 10 7.90 -0.18 -0.59
N GLN A 11 7.66 -0.03 0.71
CA GLN A 11 8.50 -0.68 1.73
C GLN A 11 8.36 -2.21 1.72
N LEU A 12 7.17 -2.75 1.44
CA LEU A 12 7.00 -4.19 1.26
C LEU A 12 7.76 -4.72 0.04
N LEU A 13 7.82 -3.92 -1.03
CA LEU A 13 8.66 -4.17 -2.21
C LEU A 13 10.15 -3.92 -1.94
N GLY A 14 10.57 -3.67 -0.70
CA GLY A 14 11.97 -3.58 -0.28
C GLY A 14 12.62 -2.20 -0.45
N VAL A 15 11.85 -1.15 -0.70
CA VAL A 15 12.33 0.24 -0.59
C VAL A 15 12.22 0.66 0.87
N ASP A 16 13.26 0.41 1.69
CA ASP A 16 13.24 0.81 3.09
C ASP A 16 13.29 2.33 3.23
N LEU A 17 12.17 2.92 3.64
CA LEU A 17 12.01 4.37 3.86
C LEU A 17 12.00 4.71 5.36
N GLY A 18 12.23 3.71 6.23
CA GLY A 18 12.31 3.90 7.68
C GLY A 18 10.97 4.08 8.41
N TYR A 19 9.84 4.05 7.70
CA TYR A 19 8.52 4.26 8.31
C TYR A 19 7.99 3.00 8.96
N ARG A 20 7.43 3.15 10.16
CA ARG A 20 6.75 2.06 10.88
C ARG A 20 5.24 2.19 10.74
N TYR A 21 4.58 1.06 10.55
CA TYR A 21 3.15 1.00 10.30
C TYR A 21 2.43 0.21 11.38
N ASN A 22 1.28 0.73 11.79
CA ASN A 22 0.30 0.04 12.62
C ASN A 22 -1.05 -0.05 11.91
N TRP A 23 -1.93 -0.92 12.39
CA TRP A 23 -3.31 -0.95 11.91
C TRP A 23 -4.09 0.23 12.51
N TYR A 24 -4.70 1.03 11.63
CA TYR A 24 -5.59 2.11 12.00
C TYR A 24 -6.95 1.93 11.32
N VAL A 25 -7.94 2.77 11.64
CA VAL A 25 -9.35 2.67 11.20
C VAL A 25 -9.50 2.31 9.70
N ARG A 26 -8.58 2.78 8.84
CA ARG A 26 -8.60 2.57 7.38
C ARG A 26 -7.44 1.71 6.85
N GLY A 27 -6.86 0.86 7.69
CA GLY A 27 -5.73 -0.01 7.33
C GLY A 27 -4.37 0.53 7.79
N PRO A 28 -3.27 0.16 7.10
CA PRO A 28 -1.91 0.53 7.52
C PRO A 28 -1.71 2.04 7.57
N TYR A 29 -1.18 2.52 8.69
CA TYR A 29 -0.90 3.93 8.92
C TYR A 29 0.42 4.13 9.67
N SER A 30 1.21 5.09 9.21
CA SER A 30 2.42 5.59 9.84
C SER A 30 2.20 7.03 10.31
N PRO A 31 2.18 7.29 11.63
CA PRO A 31 2.14 8.63 12.18
C PRO A 31 3.34 9.48 11.74
N ASP A 32 4.54 8.88 11.66
CA ASP A 32 5.77 9.57 11.26
C ASP A 32 5.67 10.06 9.81
N LEU A 33 5.17 9.22 8.90
CA LEU A 33 4.92 9.61 7.50
C LEU A 33 3.88 10.72 7.40
N ALA A 34 2.85 10.68 8.25
CA ALA A 34 1.86 11.76 8.28
C ALA A 34 2.49 13.08 8.77
N SER A 35 3.34 13.02 9.81
CA SER A 35 4.08 14.19 10.31
C SER A 35 5.00 14.77 9.23
N ASP A 36 5.74 13.92 8.53
CA ASP A 36 6.66 14.35 7.48
C ASP A 36 5.90 14.96 6.30
N TYR A 37 4.76 14.38 5.91
CA TYR A 37 3.88 14.98 4.91
C TYR A 37 3.52 16.43 5.28
N TYR A 38 2.99 16.67 6.48
CA TYR A 38 2.62 18.03 6.90
C TYR A 38 3.82 18.96 7.13
N ARG A 39 4.99 18.41 7.47
CA ARG A 39 6.21 19.20 7.66
C ARG A 39 6.81 19.66 6.33
N PHE A 40 6.65 18.84 5.28
CA PHE A 40 7.33 19.04 4.01
C PHE A 40 6.40 19.45 2.87
N THR A 41 5.08 19.59 3.11
CA THR A 41 4.14 20.10 2.10
C THR A 41 4.48 21.50 1.57
N ASP A 42 5.28 22.27 2.32
CA ASP A 42 5.73 23.62 1.92
C ASP A 42 7.14 23.65 1.30
N LEU A 43 7.83 22.50 1.25
CA LEU A 43 9.07 22.38 0.50
C LEU A 43 8.66 22.07 -0.95
N GLY A 44 8.88 23.03 -1.85
CA GLY A 44 8.49 22.93 -3.26
C GLY A 44 9.01 21.68 -3.97
N ASP A 45 8.62 21.51 -5.24
CA ASP A 45 8.93 20.30 -6.00
C ASP A 45 10.45 20.05 -6.08
N TYR A 46 10.89 18.91 -5.53
CA TYR A 46 12.24 18.40 -5.71
C TYR A 46 12.31 17.68 -7.06
N GLU A 47 12.59 18.42 -8.12
CA GLU A 47 12.89 17.83 -9.42
C GLU A 47 14.31 17.25 -9.44
N ASN A 48 14.50 16.14 -10.17
CA ASN A 48 15.79 15.48 -10.40
C ASN A 48 16.43 14.76 -9.20
N VAL A 49 15.63 14.10 -8.37
CA VAL A 49 16.15 13.12 -7.40
C VAL A 49 16.60 11.87 -8.15
N ASP A 50 17.91 11.64 -8.24
CA ASP A 50 18.46 10.44 -8.83
C ASP A 50 18.51 9.31 -7.80
N PHE A 51 17.67 8.29 -7.99
CA PHE A 51 17.65 7.10 -7.16
C PHE A 51 18.62 6.03 -7.69
N ALA A 52 19.14 5.19 -6.80
CA ALA A 52 19.87 4.00 -7.22
C ALA A 52 18.99 3.10 -8.11
N GLU A 53 19.59 2.41 -9.08
CA GLU A 53 18.84 1.67 -10.12
C GLU A 53 17.88 0.63 -9.53
N ASN A 54 18.34 -0.09 -8.50
CA ASN A 54 17.52 -1.06 -7.76
C ASN A 54 16.31 -0.45 -7.06
N VAL A 55 16.35 0.86 -6.75
CA VAL A 55 15.23 1.61 -6.17
C VAL A 55 14.28 2.05 -7.27
N LYS A 56 14.80 2.49 -8.43
CA LYS A 56 14.00 2.84 -9.61
C LYS A 56 13.15 1.66 -10.09
N GLU A 57 13.73 0.47 -10.19
CA GLU A 57 13.03 -0.77 -10.55
C GLU A 57 11.86 -1.05 -9.59
N ARG A 58 12.09 -0.95 -8.28
CA ARG A 58 11.05 -1.17 -7.27
C ARG A 58 9.95 -0.10 -7.32
N ILE A 59 10.32 1.16 -7.55
CA ILE A 59 9.36 2.25 -7.74
C ILE A 59 8.50 2.02 -8.98
N ALA A 60 9.06 1.49 -10.07
CA ALA A 60 8.30 1.14 -11.27
C ALA A 60 7.24 0.08 -10.95
N HIS A 61 7.60 -0.98 -10.22
CA HIS A 61 6.63 -2.01 -9.79
C HIS A 61 5.53 -1.43 -8.89
N VAL A 62 5.88 -0.51 -7.97
CA VAL A 62 4.87 0.19 -7.17
C VAL A 62 3.91 0.94 -8.08
N ARG A 63 4.41 1.69 -9.07
CA ARG A 63 3.57 2.45 -10.00
C ARG A 63 2.63 1.54 -10.79
N GLU A 64 3.12 0.40 -11.28
CA GLU A 64 2.28 -0.59 -11.96
C GLU A 64 1.13 -1.08 -11.06
N LEU A 65 1.40 -1.35 -9.78
CA LEU A 65 0.36 -1.70 -8.81
C LEU A 65 -0.63 -0.54 -8.56
N LEU A 66 -0.14 0.70 -8.52
CA LEU A 66 -0.97 1.88 -8.33
C LEU A 66 -1.89 2.16 -9.53
N GLU A 67 -1.43 1.83 -10.74
CA GLU A 67 -2.11 2.10 -12.02
C GLU A 67 -2.88 0.89 -12.57
N TYR A 68 -2.86 -0.24 -11.86
CA TYR A 68 -3.49 -1.49 -12.30
C TYR A 68 -5.01 -1.39 -12.56
N GLN A 69 -5.72 -0.57 -11.77
CA GLN A 69 -7.17 -0.39 -11.88
C GLN A 69 -7.54 0.95 -12.50
N LYS A 70 -8.73 1.00 -13.12
CA LYS A 70 -9.34 2.26 -13.57
C LYS A 70 -9.44 3.25 -12.41
N GLU A 71 -9.37 4.54 -12.72
CA GLU A 71 -9.34 5.62 -11.72
C GLU A 71 -10.54 5.55 -10.75
N GLU A 72 -11.71 5.10 -11.22
CA GLU A 72 -12.93 4.92 -10.42
C GLU A 72 -12.80 3.84 -9.31
N HIS A 73 -11.93 2.84 -9.48
CA HIS A 73 -11.70 1.76 -8.53
C HIS A 73 -10.35 1.86 -7.81
N LYS A 74 -9.52 2.83 -8.16
CA LYS A 74 -8.16 2.98 -7.65
C LYS A 74 -8.11 3.16 -6.13
N GLY A 75 -9.09 3.86 -5.56
CA GLY A 75 -9.20 4.03 -4.10
C GLY A 75 -9.37 2.70 -3.38
N ASP A 76 -10.39 1.94 -3.78
CA ASP A 76 -10.75 0.64 -3.19
C ASP A 76 -9.65 -0.41 -3.44
N TRP A 77 -9.06 -0.39 -4.64
CA TRP A 77 -7.95 -1.23 -5.02
C TRP A 77 -6.74 -1.06 -4.09
N LEU A 78 -6.30 0.19 -3.91
CA LEU A 78 -5.17 0.49 -3.02
C LEU A 78 -5.48 0.15 -1.57
N GLU A 79 -6.74 0.37 -1.17
CA GLU A 79 -7.18 0.04 0.18
C GLU A 79 -7.21 -1.47 0.43
N ALA A 80 -7.68 -2.26 -0.53
CA ALA A 80 -7.63 -3.71 -0.48
C ALA A 80 -6.19 -4.22 -0.44
N LEU A 81 -5.34 -3.80 -1.39
CA LEU A 81 -3.94 -4.20 -1.48
C LEU A 81 -3.19 -3.94 -0.17
N ALA A 82 -3.18 -2.69 0.29
CA ALA A 82 -2.42 -2.32 1.48
C ALA A 82 -2.98 -3.01 2.74
N SER A 83 -4.30 -3.17 2.84
CA SER A 83 -4.92 -3.82 4.00
C SER A 83 -4.60 -5.31 4.07
N ILE A 84 -4.78 -6.03 2.96
CA ILE A 84 -4.51 -7.47 2.89
C ILE A 84 -3.03 -7.72 3.16
N ALA A 85 -2.15 -6.97 2.48
CA ALA A 85 -0.71 -7.12 2.66
C ALA A 85 -0.29 -6.86 4.12
N PHE A 86 -0.82 -5.82 4.77
CA PHE A 86 -0.53 -5.57 6.19
C PHE A 86 -1.02 -6.71 7.09
N LEU A 87 -2.25 -7.18 6.89
CA LEU A 87 -2.85 -8.21 7.72
C LEU A 87 -2.08 -9.53 7.63
N VAL A 88 -1.60 -9.89 6.44
CA VAL A 88 -0.81 -11.11 6.24
C VAL A 88 0.61 -10.92 6.79
N THR A 89 1.33 -9.88 6.37
CA THR A 89 2.76 -9.72 6.66
C THR A 89 3.10 -9.19 8.05
N LYS A 90 2.20 -8.41 8.67
CA LYS A 90 2.44 -7.75 9.97
C LYS A 90 1.53 -8.25 11.09
N SER A 91 0.36 -8.79 10.74
CA SER A 91 -0.61 -9.30 11.72
C SER A 91 -0.74 -10.82 11.73
N ASN A 92 0.09 -11.55 10.98
CA ASN A 92 0.11 -13.02 10.87
C ASN A 92 -1.25 -13.64 10.56
N LYS A 93 -2.10 -12.94 9.79
CA LYS A 93 -3.37 -13.50 9.32
C LYS A 93 -3.15 -14.34 8.06
N THR A 94 -3.95 -15.37 7.88
CA THR A 94 -4.03 -16.05 6.59
C THR A 94 -4.68 -15.12 5.55
N ILE A 95 -4.48 -15.38 4.26
CA ILE A 95 -5.13 -14.62 3.18
C ILE A 95 -6.65 -14.60 3.34
N GLY A 96 -7.26 -15.74 3.67
CA GLY A 96 -8.70 -15.84 3.93
C GLY A 96 -9.16 -14.99 5.11
N GLN A 97 -8.41 -14.99 6.21
CA GLN A 97 -8.69 -14.13 7.37
C GLN A 97 -8.51 -12.64 7.03
N ALA A 98 -7.49 -12.30 6.25
CA ALA A 98 -7.24 -10.93 5.82
C ALA A 98 -8.39 -10.40 4.95
N LYS A 99 -8.83 -11.18 3.95
CA LYS A 99 -10.01 -10.89 3.12
C LYS A 99 -11.27 -10.70 3.96
N ALA A 100 -11.52 -11.58 4.93
CA ALA A 100 -12.69 -11.51 5.80
C ALA A 100 -12.70 -10.23 6.65
N VAL A 101 -11.56 -9.85 7.24
CA VAL A 101 -11.44 -8.59 7.99
C VAL A 101 -11.67 -7.37 7.09
N VAL A 102 -11.14 -7.39 5.87
CA VAL A 102 -11.39 -6.30 4.92
C VAL A 102 -12.87 -6.23 4.56
N ALA A 103 -13.54 -7.36 4.36
CA ALA A 103 -14.98 -7.40 4.08
C ALA A 103 -15.83 -6.83 5.21
N GLU A 104 -15.45 -7.10 6.46
CA GLU A 104 -16.16 -6.62 7.65
C GLU A 104 -15.97 -5.11 7.88
N VAL A 105 -14.72 -4.63 7.75
CA VAL A 105 -14.37 -3.24 8.07
C VAL A 105 -14.62 -2.30 6.87
N LYS A 106 -14.67 -2.84 5.65
CA LYS A 106 -14.72 -2.09 4.40
C LYS A 106 -15.76 -2.69 3.47
N ASP A 107 -17.01 -2.54 3.87
CA ASP A 107 -18.21 -3.01 3.16
C ASP A 107 -18.31 -2.52 1.70
N HIS A 108 -17.77 -1.35 1.40
CA HIS A 108 -17.69 -0.78 0.05
C HIS A 108 -16.72 -1.51 -0.89
N ILE A 109 -15.73 -2.25 -0.37
CA ILE A 109 -14.78 -2.99 -1.22
C ILE A 109 -15.41 -4.31 -1.62
N SER A 110 -15.66 -4.49 -2.92
CA SER A 110 -16.27 -5.71 -3.46
C SER A 110 -15.39 -6.95 -3.25
N GLU A 111 -16.02 -8.13 -3.27
CA GLU A 111 -15.31 -9.41 -3.18
C GLU A 111 -14.31 -9.58 -4.34
N GLU A 112 -14.71 -9.20 -5.56
CA GLU A 112 -13.85 -9.24 -6.75
C GLU A 112 -12.55 -8.45 -6.56
N ILE A 113 -12.64 -7.23 -6.00
CA ILE A 113 -11.45 -6.38 -5.74
C ILE A 113 -10.56 -7.02 -4.68
N ARG A 114 -11.13 -7.57 -3.60
CA ARG A 114 -10.36 -8.22 -2.53
C ARG A 114 -9.62 -9.46 -3.03
N ASP A 115 -10.28 -10.24 -3.87
CA ASP A 115 -9.76 -11.48 -4.42
C ASP A 115 -8.64 -11.19 -5.40
N LYS A 116 -8.86 -10.21 -6.29
CA LYS A 116 -7.83 -9.79 -7.23
C LYS A 116 -6.63 -9.16 -6.54
N ALA A 117 -6.84 -8.38 -5.48
CA ALA A 117 -5.76 -7.81 -4.69
C ALA A 117 -4.92 -8.89 -4.02
N ALA A 118 -5.55 -9.93 -3.45
CA ALA A 118 -4.83 -11.06 -2.87
C ALA A 118 -4.01 -11.83 -3.92
N GLU A 119 -4.60 -12.12 -5.08
CA GLU A 119 -3.92 -12.78 -6.20
C GLU A 119 -2.67 -12.00 -6.64
N VAL A 120 -2.82 -10.70 -6.89
CA VAL A 120 -1.70 -9.84 -7.32
C VAL A 120 -0.59 -9.79 -6.25
N LEU A 121 -0.95 -9.72 -4.97
CA LEU A 121 0.06 -9.75 -3.89
C LEU A 121 0.82 -11.09 -3.87
N GLN A 122 0.17 -12.22 -4.15
CA GLN A 122 0.83 -13.52 -4.24
C GLN A 122 1.74 -13.62 -5.48
N GLU A 123 1.27 -13.17 -6.64
CA GLU A 123 2.04 -13.15 -7.89
C GLU A 123 3.34 -12.34 -7.76
N GLN A 124 3.28 -11.24 -6.99
CA GLN A 124 4.42 -10.37 -6.72
C GLN A 124 5.30 -10.86 -5.54
N GLY A 125 4.96 -12.00 -4.92
CA GLY A 125 5.71 -12.56 -3.78
C GLY A 125 5.65 -11.70 -2.52
N LEU A 126 4.62 -10.87 -2.36
CA LEU A 126 4.44 -9.96 -1.22
C LEU A 126 3.72 -10.61 -0.03
N ILE A 127 2.95 -11.68 -0.27
CA ILE A 127 2.24 -12.47 0.75
C ILE A 127 2.26 -13.96 0.44
#